data_AF-A0A170YNZ4-F1
#
_entry.id   AF-A0A170YNZ4-F1
#
_cell.length_a   1.000
_cell.length_b   1.000
_cell.length_c   1.000
_cell.angle_alpha   90.00
_cell.angle_beta   90.00
_cell.angle_gamma   90.00
#
_symmetry.space_group_name_H-M   'P 1'
#
loop_
_entity.id
_entity.type
_entity.pdbx_description
1 polymer ?
#
loop_
_entity_poly.entity_id
_entity_poly.type
_entity_poly.pdbx_seq_one_letter_code
_entity_poly.pdbx_strand_id
1 'polypeptide(L)'
;VPHTIESLRVKDETVLDPTVPGNEEKIEEVKIDVQTDNFESYFNMEYVPKVLITFCDNPHQKTRIFGVELCRIIPNSMFRYRGRSSVKKIVKRAREKNFSDVIIINENMREPNGLLIIHLPKGPTAFF
;
A
#
# COMPACT_ATOMS: atom_id res chain seq x y z
N VAL A 1 25.49 2.32 27.29
CA VAL A 1 24.34 1.97 26.42
C VAL A 1 24.69 0.65 25.73
N PRO A 2 23.83 -0.38 25.76
CA PRO A 2 24.13 -1.66 25.14
C PRO A 2 24.18 -1.55 23.60
N HIS A 3 25.07 -2.32 22.98
CA HIS A 3 25.18 -2.40 21.52
C HIS A 3 24.10 -3.32 20.94
N THR A 4 23.15 -2.74 20.23
CA THR A 4 22.07 -3.41 19.48
C THR A 4 22.19 -3.12 17.98
N ILE A 5 21.47 -3.89 17.14
CA ILE A 5 21.41 -3.67 15.69
C ILE A 5 20.95 -2.24 15.36
N GLU A 6 19.99 -1.70 16.11
CA GLU A 6 19.54 -0.31 15.96
C GLU A 6 20.63 0.70 16.32
N SER A 7 21.38 0.48 17.42
CA SER A 7 22.43 1.41 17.85
C SER A 7 23.66 1.43 16.93
N LEU A 8 23.87 0.34 16.18
CA LEU A 8 25.00 0.16 15.25
C LEU A 8 24.55 0.29 13.79
N ARG A 9 23.33 0.75 13.53
CA ARG A 9 22.82 0.95 12.17
C ARG A 9 23.73 1.94 11.44
N VAL A 10 24.12 1.59 10.21
CA VAL A 10 24.87 2.49 9.33
C VAL A 10 24.00 3.72 9.05
N LYS A 11 24.58 4.91 9.17
CA LYS A 11 23.85 6.15 8.89
C LYS A 11 23.34 6.13 7.45
N ASP A 12 22.05 6.39 7.32
CA ASP A 12 21.34 6.46 6.04
C ASP A 12 21.10 7.92 5.71
N GLU A 13 21.51 8.35 4.52
CA GLU A 13 21.38 9.75 4.09
C GLU A 13 19.91 10.19 3.94
N THR A 14 18.99 9.24 3.77
CA THR A 14 17.54 9.51 3.67
C THR A 14 16.88 9.74 5.02
N VAL A 15 17.55 9.38 6.12
CA VAL A 15 17.04 9.61 7.48
C VAL A 15 17.44 11.01 7.93
N LEU A 16 16.46 11.92 7.90
CA LEU A 16 16.65 13.29 8.35
C LEU A 16 16.45 13.39 9.86
N ASP A 17 17.56 13.41 10.61
CA ASP A 17 17.55 13.66 12.05
C ASP A 17 17.39 15.17 12.32
N PRO A 18 16.33 15.61 13.04
CA PRO A 18 16.11 17.02 13.36
C PRO A 18 17.11 17.59 14.37
N THR A 19 17.90 16.75 15.04
CA THR A 19 18.92 17.19 16.01
C THR A 19 20.24 17.58 15.36
N VAL A 20 20.46 17.23 14.09
CA VAL A 20 21.68 17.52 13.35
C VAL A 20 21.56 18.90 12.68
N PRO A 21 22.44 19.88 13.01
CA PRO A 21 22.43 21.19 12.37
C PRO A 21 22.65 21.07 10.85
N GLY A 22 21.84 21.78 10.06
CA GLY A 22 21.90 21.76 8.59
C GLY A 22 20.91 20.80 7.92
N ASN A 23 20.16 19.99 8.69
CA ASN A 23 19.05 19.20 8.16
C ASN A 23 17.72 19.97 8.11
N GLU A 24 17.63 21.16 8.71
CA GLU A 24 16.39 21.94 8.81
C GLU A 24 15.77 22.22 7.43
N GLU A 25 16.57 22.71 6.48
CA GLU A 25 16.11 22.99 5.11
C GLU A 25 15.61 21.72 4.39
N LYS A 26 16.34 20.60 4.52
CA LYS A 26 15.94 19.31 3.93
C LYS A 26 14.65 18.78 4.55
N ILE A 27 14.46 18.99 5.85
CA ILE A 27 13.23 18.58 6.55
C ILE A 27 12.05 19.41 6.04
N GLU A 28 12.23 20.71 5.79
CA GLU A 28 11.19 21.56 5.21
C GLU A 28 10.85 21.14 3.77
N GLU A 29 11.86 20.88 2.94
CA GLU A 29 11.68 20.38 1.57
C GLU A 29 10.86 19.07 1.54
N VAL A 30 11.26 18.07 2.33
CA VAL A 30 10.54 16.78 2.41
C VAL A 30 9.10 16.95 2.90
N LYS A 31 8.83 17.89 3.81
CA LYS A 31 7.45 18.16 4.24
C LYS A 31 6.60 18.70 3.10
N ILE A 32 7.15 19.60 2.28
CA ILE A 32 6.44 20.16 1.12
C ILE A 32 6.20 19.05 0.10
N ASP A 33 7.20 18.21 -0.16
CA ASP A 33 7.06 17.08 -1.09
C ASP A 33 5.97 16.11 -0.63
N VAL A 34 5.96 15.73 0.64
CA VAL A 34 4.92 14.85 1.22
C VAL A 34 3.54 15.49 1.15
N GLN A 35 3.43 16.80 1.33
CA GLN A 35 2.15 17.51 1.23
C GLN A 35 1.62 17.62 -0.20
N THR A 36 2.49 17.59 -1.20
CA THR A 36 2.14 17.82 -2.61
C THR A 36 2.25 16.55 -3.47
N ASP A 37 2.47 15.39 -2.85
CA ASP A 37 2.66 14.12 -3.55
C ASP A 37 1.34 13.54 -4.10
N ASN A 38 1.44 12.34 -4.68
CA ASN A 38 0.28 11.63 -5.24
C ASN A 38 -0.80 11.27 -4.21
N PHE A 39 -0.53 11.40 -2.92
CA PHE A 39 -1.43 11.11 -1.81
C PHE A 39 -1.93 12.37 -1.10
N GLU A 40 -1.62 13.58 -1.58
CA GLU A 40 -2.11 14.86 -1.05
C GLU A 40 -3.63 14.82 -0.78
N SER A 41 -4.43 14.50 -1.82
CA SER A 41 -5.89 14.43 -1.72
C SER A 41 -6.40 13.43 -0.67
N TYR A 42 -5.64 12.37 -0.39
CA TYR A 42 -5.95 11.41 0.67
C TYR A 42 -5.69 12.02 2.06
N PHE A 43 -4.52 12.64 2.26
CA PHE A 43 -4.16 13.25 3.54
C PHE A 43 -4.99 14.49 3.87
N ASN A 44 -5.43 15.23 2.84
CA ASN A 44 -6.36 16.33 2.96
C ASN A 44 -7.82 15.87 3.19
N MET A 45 -8.07 14.56 3.21
CA MET A 45 -9.40 13.95 3.41
C MET A 45 -10.45 14.38 2.38
N GLU A 46 -10.03 14.67 1.15
CA GLU A 46 -10.93 15.13 0.08
C GLU A 46 -11.88 14.02 -0.41
N TYR A 47 -11.53 12.76 -0.15
CA TYR A 47 -12.37 11.61 -0.47
C TYR A 47 -12.24 10.51 0.59
N VAL A 48 -13.26 9.65 0.66
CA VAL A 48 -13.22 8.44 1.47
C VAL A 48 -12.65 7.31 0.62
N PRO A 49 -11.54 6.66 1.02
CA PRO A 49 -10.95 5.56 0.28
C PRO A 49 -11.96 4.44 0.06
N LYS A 50 -11.87 3.82 -1.11
CA LYS A 50 -12.68 2.67 -1.48
C LYS A 50 -11.75 1.61 -2.04
N VAL A 51 -11.57 0.53 -1.28
CA VAL A 51 -10.52 -0.46 -1.54
C VAL A 51 -11.12 -1.75 -2.10
N LEU A 52 -10.61 -2.20 -3.24
CA LEU A 52 -10.94 -3.51 -3.80
C LEU A 52 -9.88 -4.53 -3.39
N ILE A 53 -10.28 -5.52 -2.60
CA ILE A 53 -9.42 -6.66 -2.28
C ILE A 53 -9.75 -7.80 -3.24
N THR A 54 -8.75 -8.35 -3.91
CA THR A 54 -8.86 -9.53 -4.77
C THR A 54 -7.68 -10.45 -4.52
N PHE A 55 -7.72 -11.62 -5.14
CA PHE A 55 -6.75 -12.69 -4.94
C PHE A 55 -6.02 -13.02 -6.25
N CYS A 56 -5.06 -13.94 -6.18
CA CYS A 56 -4.59 -14.73 -7.31
C CYS A 56 -5.75 -15.52 -7.96
N ASP A 57 -5.48 -16.15 -9.10
CA ASP A 57 -6.50 -16.98 -9.74
C ASP A 57 -6.70 -18.29 -8.95
N ASN A 58 -7.95 -18.67 -8.71
CA ASN A 58 -8.34 -19.86 -7.92
C ASN A 58 -7.65 -19.97 -6.53
N PRO A 59 -7.84 -18.98 -5.63
CA PRO A 59 -7.15 -18.94 -4.35
C PRO A 59 -7.57 -20.08 -3.41
N HIS A 60 -6.62 -20.57 -2.62
CA HIS A 60 -6.85 -21.62 -1.62
C HIS A 60 -7.52 -21.07 -0.36
N GLN A 61 -8.05 -21.97 0.48
CA GLN A 61 -8.83 -21.61 1.66
C GLN A 61 -8.12 -20.64 2.59
N LYS A 62 -6.82 -20.85 2.88
CA LYS A 62 -6.03 -19.95 3.74
C LYS A 62 -5.97 -18.53 3.19
N THR A 63 -5.69 -18.40 1.90
CA THR A 63 -5.68 -17.12 1.17
C THR A 63 -7.03 -16.43 1.18
N ARG A 64 -8.13 -17.18 1.02
CA ARG A 64 -9.48 -16.62 1.10
C ARG A 64 -9.81 -16.09 2.50
N ILE A 65 -9.46 -16.85 3.54
CA ILE A 65 -9.64 -16.42 4.94
C ILE A 65 -8.82 -15.15 5.19
N PHE A 66 -7.55 -15.13 4.77
CA PHE A 66 -6.68 -13.97 4.91
C PHE A 66 -7.26 -12.71 4.27
N GLY A 67 -7.80 -12.78 3.05
CA GLY A 67 -8.43 -11.61 2.43
C GLY A 67 -9.74 -11.17 3.09
N VAL A 68 -10.50 -12.09 3.71
CA VAL A 68 -11.67 -11.72 4.52
C VAL A 68 -11.25 -10.99 5.79
N GLU A 69 -10.22 -11.47 6.48
CA GLU A 69 -9.67 -10.78 7.65
C GLU A 69 -9.10 -9.41 7.25
N LEU A 70 -8.42 -9.31 6.10
CA LEU A 70 -7.91 -8.03 5.59
C LEU A 70 -9.04 -7.02 5.32
N CYS A 71 -10.22 -7.48 4.89
CA CYS A 71 -11.39 -6.62 4.74
C CYS A 71 -11.91 -6.06 6.07
N ARG A 72 -11.66 -6.74 7.19
CA ARG A 72 -12.06 -6.26 8.53
C ARG A 72 -11.09 -5.23 9.07
N ILE A 73 -9.83 -5.28 8.65
CA ILE A 73 -8.78 -4.36 9.05
C ILE A 73 -8.85 -3.06 8.23
N ILE A 74 -9.03 -3.18 6.91
CA ILE A 74 -9.03 -2.03 6.00
C ILE A 74 -10.45 -1.47 5.89
N PRO A 75 -10.70 -0.21 6.33
CA PRO A 75 -12.02 0.39 6.24
C PRO A 75 -12.46 0.58 4.78
N ASN A 76 -13.77 0.60 4.56
CA ASN A 76 -14.38 0.83 3.23
C ASN A 76 -13.85 -0.11 2.13
N SER A 77 -13.39 -1.29 2.53
CA SER A 77 -12.90 -2.32 1.62
C SER A 77 -13.98 -3.34 1.29
N MET A 78 -13.85 -3.98 0.13
CA MET A 78 -14.65 -5.15 -0.22
C MET A 78 -13.81 -6.17 -0.98
N PHE A 79 -14.05 -7.45 -0.73
CA PHE A 79 -13.41 -8.50 -1.52
C PHE A 79 -14.25 -8.97 -2.71
N ARG A 80 -13.57 -9.32 -3.80
CA ARG A 80 -14.14 -10.01 -4.96
C ARG A 80 -13.15 -11.02 -5.53
N TYR A 81 -13.66 -12.16 -5.98
CA TYR A 81 -12.86 -13.10 -6.76
C TYR A 81 -12.62 -12.55 -8.17
N ARG A 82 -11.38 -12.61 -8.66
CA ARG A 82 -11.04 -12.11 -10.01
C ARG A 82 -11.61 -12.93 -11.15
N GLY A 83 -11.99 -14.20 -10.93
CA GLY A 83 -12.60 -15.08 -11.94
C GLY A 83 -11.84 -15.09 -13.27
N ARG A 84 -10.54 -15.45 -13.25
CA ARG A 84 -9.64 -15.42 -14.42
C ARG A 84 -9.45 -14.06 -15.12
N SER A 85 -9.96 -12.97 -14.56
CA SER A 85 -9.69 -11.62 -15.07
C SER A 85 -8.19 -11.30 -14.91
N SER A 86 -7.59 -10.70 -15.94
CA SER A 86 -6.24 -10.16 -15.85
C SER A 86 -6.21 -8.91 -14.96
N VAL A 87 -5.06 -8.61 -14.36
CA VAL A 87 -4.87 -7.42 -13.52
C VAL A 87 -5.29 -6.14 -14.26
N LYS A 88 -4.92 -6.02 -15.54
CA LYS A 88 -5.32 -4.89 -16.40
C LYS A 88 -6.85 -4.72 -16.50
N LYS A 89 -7.61 -5.81 -16.60
CA LYS A 89 -9.09 -5.77 -16.63
C LYS A 89 -9.67 -5.41 -15.27
N ILE A 90 -9.07 -5.90 -14.19
CA ILE A 90 -9.47 -5.57 -12.81
C ILE A 90 -9.27 -4.09 -12.56
N VAL A 91 -8.08 -3.56 -12.82
CA VAL A 91 -7.75 -2.14 -12.67
C VAL A 91 -8.67 -1.25 -13.51
N LYS A 92 -8.92 -1.61 -14.77
CA LYS A 92 -9.87 -0.86 -15.62
C LYS A 92 -11.27 -0.78 -14.99
N ARG A 93 -11.82 -1.92 -14.55
CA ARG A 93 -13.14 -1.97 -13.91
C ARG A 93 -13.17 -1.29 -12.54
N ALA A 94 -12.08 -1.37 -11.79
CA ALA A 94 -11.94 -0.69 -10.50
C ALA A 94 -11.98 0.83 -10.68
N ARG A 95 -11.28 1.36 -11.69
CA ARG A 95 -11.36 2.76 -12.10
C ARG A 95 -12.78 3.17 -12.51
N GLU A 96 -13.45 2.37 -13.34
CA GLU A 96 -14.85 2.62 -13.75
C GLU A 96 -15.83 2.65 -12.55
N LYS A 97 -15.49 1.99 -11.44
CA LYS A 97 -16.30 1.91 -10.22
C LYS A 97 -15.81 2.85 -9.10
N ASN A 98 -14.89 3.76 -9.42
CA ASN A 98 -14.32 4.75 -8.49
C ASN A 98 -13.71 4.10 -7.25
N PHE A 99 -12.97 3.00 -7.41
CA PHE A 99 -12.09 2.51 -6.35
C PHE A 99 -10.82 3.38 -6.30
N SER A 100 -10.39 3.73 -5.09
CA SER A 100 -9.12 4.43 -4.86
C SER A 100 -7.94 3.46 -4.94
N ASP A 101 -8.13 2.21 -4.48
CA ASP A 101 -7.04 1.25 -4.37
C ASP A 101 -7.48 -0.17 -4.73
N VAL A 102 -6.53 -0.93 -5.27
CA VAL A 102 -6.70 -2.36 -5.54
C VAL A 102 -5.59 -3.12 -4.82
N ILE A 103 -5.98 -4.08 -3.99
CA ILE A 103 -5.07 -5.01 -3.31
C ILE A 103 -5.24 -6.38 -3.95
N ILE A 104 -4.15 -7.00 -4.39
CA ILE A 104 -4.11 -8.35 -4.93
C ILE A 104 -3.26 -9.22 -4.02
N ILE A 105 -3.91 -10.19 -3.38
CA ILE A 105 -3.25 -11.18 -2.53
C ILE A 105 -2.73 -12.31 -3.41
N ASN A 106 -1.43 -12.55 -3.38
CA ASN A 106 -0.81 -13.68 -4.04
C ASN A 106 -0.61 -14.86 -3.08
N GLU A 107 -0.50 -16.05 -3.63
CA GLU A 107 -0.22 -17.25 -2.86
C GLU A 107 0.87 -18.09 -3.53
N ASN A 108 1.63 -18.82 -2.71
CA ASN A 108 2.54 -19.86 -3.13
C ASN A 108 2.42 -21.05 -2.17
N MET A 109 2.43 -22.27 -2.69
CA MET A 109 2.29 -23.48 -1.88
C MET A 109 1.07 -23.47 -0.93
N ARG A 110 -0.04 -22.87 -1.37
CA ARG A 110 -1.31 -22.72 -0.62
C ARG A 110 -1.23 -21.79 0.61
N GLU A 111 -0.17 -21.01 0.70
CA GLU A 111 0.01 -19.97 1.72
C GLU A 111 0.04 -18.58 1.05
N PRO A 112 -0.61 -17.56 1.65
CA PRO A 112 -0.43 -16.17 1.21
C PRO A 112 1.04 -15.79 1.29
N ASN A 113 1.59 -15.22 0.22
CA ASN A 113 3.03 -14.94 0.16
C ASN A 113 3.37 -13.55 -0.40
N GLY A 114 2.38 -12.78 -0.82
CA GLY A 114 2.63 -11.44 -1.29
C GLY A 114 1.36 -10.60 -1.44
N LEU A 115 1.53 -9.30 -1.35
CA LEU A 115 0.49 -8.29 -1.48
C LEU A 115 0.91 -7.26 -2.51
N LEU A 116 0.14 -7.16 -3.61
CA LEU A 116 0.28 -6.09 -4.58
C LEU A 116 -0.77 -5.01 -4.31
N ILE A 117 -0.33 -3.82 -3.94
CA ILE A 117 -1.19 -2.66 -3.69
C ILE A 117 -1.02 -1.66 -4.83
N ILE A 118 -2.13 -1.25 -5.45
CA ILE A 118 -2.14 -0.35 -6.60
C ILE A 118 -3.04 0.83 -6.26
N HIS A 119 -2.47 2.03 -6.22
CA HIS A 119 -3.23 3.27 -6.07
C HIS A 119 -3.77 3.73 -7.44
N LEU A 120 -5.04 4.12 -7.49
CA LEU A 120 -5.77 4.49 -8.71
C LEU A 120 -6.17 5.97 -8.67
N PRO A 121 -6.32 6.64 -9.84
CA PRO A 121 -6.29 6.09 -11.20
C PRO A 121 -4.90 6.00 -11.86
N LYS A 122 -3.91 6.71 -11.34
CA LYS A 122 -2.52 6.78 -11.86
C LYS A 122 -1.48 6.80 -10.72
N GLY A 123 -1.78 6.10 -9.63
CA GLY A 123 -0.91 6.08 -8.46
C GLY A 123 0.21 5.04 -8.56
N PRO A 124 1.12 5.04 -7.56
CA PRO A 124 2.19 4.06 -7.48
C PRO A 124 1.66 2.64 -7.22
N THR A 125 2.54 1.66 -7.39
CA THR A 125 2.30 0.26 -7.07
C THR A 125 3.37 -0.22 -6.10
N ALA A 126 2.93 -0.84 -5.01
CA ALA A 126 3.80 -1.43 -3.99
C ALA A 126 3.59 -2.95 -3.94
N PHE A 127 4.68 -3.68 -3.77
CA PHE A 127 4.66 -5.13 -3.57
C PHE A 127 5.33 -5.44 -2.23
N PHE A 128 4.63 -6.20 -1.40
CA PHE A 128 5.07 -6.66 -0.08
C PHE A 128 5.09 -8.19 -0.04
#